data_AF-A0A0R1E1A4-F1
#
_entry.id   AF-A0A0R1E1A4-F1
#
_cell.length_a   1.000
_cell.length_b   1.000
_cell.length_c   1.000
_cell.angle_alpha   90.00
_cell.angle_beta   90.00
_cell.angle_gamma   90.00
#
_symmetry.space_group_name_H-M   'P 1'
#
loop_
_entity.id
_entity.type
_entity.pdbx_description
1 polymer ?
#
loop_
_entity_poly.entity_id
_entity_poly.type
_entity_poly.pdbx_seq_one_letter_code
_entity_poly.pdbx_strand_id
1 'polypeptide(L)' 'MNVYQVFVLAILGLALSPVNARNTTKDIACGPGRYYNYLRNVCLPW' A
#
# COMPACT_ATOMS: atom_id res chain seq x y z
N MET A 1 6.46 20.09 29.00
CA MET A 1 5.85 19.05 28.14
C MET A 1 6.13 19.42 26.70
N ASN A 2 6.93 18.61 26.01
CA ASN A 2 7.53 18.98 24.73
C ASN A 2 6.57 18.63 23.58
N VAL A 3 5.62 19.54 23.31
CA VAL A 3 4.61 19.41 22.24
C VAL A 3 5.27 19.10 20.88
N TYR A 4 6.45 19.67 20.66
CA TYR A 4 7.27 19.40 19.48
C TYR A 4 7.68 17.93 19.34
N GLN A 5 8.04 17.25 20.44
CA GLN A 5 8.37 15.82 20.36
C GLN A 5 7.16 14.96 19.99
N VAL A 6 5.98 15.28 20.55
CA VAL A 6 4.75 14.53 20.22
C VAL A 6 4.38 14.70 18.75
N PHE A 7 4.53 15.91 18.21
CA PHE A 7 4.27 16.18 16.80
C PHE A 7 5.23 15.44 15.87
N VAL A 8 6.53 15.44 16.19
CA VAL A 8 7.54 14.71 15.40
C VAL A 8 7.28 13.21 15.45
N LEU A 9 6.99 12.64 16.62
CA LEU A 9 6.66 11.21 16.74
C LEU A 9 5.35 10.85 16.02
N ALA A 10 4.34 11.71 16.03
CA ALA A 10 3.08 11.48 15.32
C ALA A 10 3.28 11.46 13.80
N ILE A 11 4.07 12.39 13.25
CA ILE A 11 4.43 12.40 11.82
C ILE A 11 5.24 11.17 11.46
N LEU A 12 6.22 10.80 12.30
CA LEU A 12 7.02 9.60 12.08
C LEU A 12 6.13 8.34 12.08
N GLY A 13 5.16 8.25 12.99
CA GLY A 13 4.19 7.15 13.04
C GLY A 13 3.26 7.09 11.82
N LEU A 14 2.84 8.24 11.27
CA LEU A 14 2.09 8.29 10.01
C LEU A 14 2.95 7.93 8.79
N ALA A 15 4.21 8.36 8.77
CA ALA A 15 5.14 8.05 7.67
C ALA A 15 5.60 6.59 7.67
N LEU A 16 5.77 5.99 8.86
CA LEU A 16 6.08 4.56 9.03
C LEU A 16 4.84 3.68 9.06
N SER A 17 3.62 4.24 9.03
CA SER A 17 2.42 3.43 8.86
C SER A 17 2.61 2.65 7.57
N PRO A 18 2.67 1.31 7.64
CA PRO A 18 2.81 0.50 6.45
C PRO A 18 1.57 0.80 5.65
N VAL A 19 1.71 1.59 4.59
CA VAL A 19 0.76 1.57 3.51
C VAL A 19 0.74 0.10 3.14
N ASN A 20 -0.33 -0.59 3.52
CA ASN A 20 -0.55 -2.00 3.21
C ASN A 20 -0.89 -2.09 1.71
N ALA A 21 -0.12 -1.38 0.89
CA ALA A 21 -0.14 -1.33 -0.56
C ALA A 21 0.62 -2.54 -1.10
N ARG A 22 0.27 -3.71 -0.57
CA ARG A 22 0.41 -4.96 -1.31
C ARG A 22 -0.83 -5.21 -2.18
N ASN A 23 -1.55 -4.13 -2.48
CA ASN A 23 -2.53 -4.11 -3.54
C ASN A 23 -1.91 -3.30 -4.66
N THR A 24 -1.04 -3.96 -5.40
CA THR A 24 -0.38 -3.38 -6.55
C THR A 24 -1.48 -2.84 -7.46
N THR A 25 -1.44 -1.56 -7.82
CA THR A 25 -2.51 -0.84 -8.53
C THR A 25 -3.02 -1.60 -9.77
N LYS A 26 -2.17 -2.45 -10.33
CA LYS A 26 -2.48 -3.34 -11.45
C LYS A 26 -3.41 -4.50 -11.09
N ASP A 27 -3.31 -5.08 -9.89
CA ASP A 27 -4.26 -6.08 -9.39
C ASP A 27 -5.65 -5.47 -9.23
N ILE A 28 -5.73 -4.23 -8.72
CA ILE A 28 -6.99 -3.48 -8.60
C ILE A 28 -7.62 -3.26 -9.99
N ALA A 29 -6.80 -2.95 -11.00
CA ALA A 29 -7.26 -2.76 -12.38
C ALA A 29 -7.78 -4.06 -13.04
N CYS A 30 -7.36 -5.24 -12.56
CA CYS A 30 -7.80 -6.52 -13.09
C CYS A 30 -9.24 -6.91 -12.68
N GLY A 31 -9.81 -6.23 -11.68
CA GLY A 31 -11.15 -6.50 -11.17
C GLY A 31 -11.19 -7.61 -10.10
N PRO A 32 -12.35 -7.84 -9.47
CA PRO A 32 -12.49 -8.78 -8.37
C PRO A 32 -12.18 -10.22 -8.81
N GLY A 33 -11.45 -10.97 -7.98
CA GLY A 33 -11.09 -12.37 -8.24
C GLY A 33 -9.96 -12.57 -9.27
N ARG A 34 -9.26 -11.50 -9.65
CA ARG A 34 -8.14 -11.53 -10.58
C ARG A 34 -6.92 -10.83 -10.00
N TYR A 35 -5.73 -11.23 -10.43
CA TYR A 35 -4.46 -10.61 -10.09
C TYR A 35 -3.66 -10.32 -11.35
N TYR A 36 -2.80 -9.31 -11.31
CA TYR A 36 -1.90 -8.93 -12.38
C TYR A 36 -0.63 -9.76 -12.33
N ASN A 37 -0.40 -10.57 -13.36
CA ASN A 37 0.84 -11.30 -13.52
C ASN A 37 1.90 -10.40 -14.17
N TYR A 38 2.88 -9.98 -13.38
CA TYR A 38 4.01 -9.14 -13.81
C TYR A 38 4.92 -9.78 -14.85
N LEU A 39 5.00 -11.11 -14.90
CA LEU A 39 5.84 -11.82 -15.87
C LEU A 39 5.19 -11.84 -17.26
N ARG A 40 3.86 -11.85 -17.30
CA ARG A 40 3.07 -11.97 -18.54
C ARG A 40 2.35 -10.67 -18.93
N ASN A 41 2.41 -9.63 -18.09
CA ASN A 41 1.68 -8.37 -18.22
C ASN A 41 0.17 -8.55 -18.47
N VAL A 42 -0.45 -9.58 -17.88
CA VAL A 42 -1.88 -9.91 -18.04
C VAL A 42 -2.56 -10.13 -16.71
N CYS A 43 -3.88 -9.92 -16.69
CA CYS A 43 -4.73 -10.28 -15.56
C CYS A 43 -5.05 -11.78 -15.60
N LEU A 44 -4.75 -12.50 -14.52
CA LEU A 44 -5.07 -13.91 -14.34
C LEU A 44 -6.14 -14.07 -13.25
N PRO A 45 -7.03 -15.07 -13.37
CA PRO A 45 -7.89 -15.46 -12.26
C PRO A 45 -7.05 -16.07 -11.13
N TRP A 46 -7.51 -15.89 -9.88
CA TRP A 46 -7.00 -16.64 -8.73
C TRP A 46 -7.26 -18.14 -8.87
#